data_AF-A0AA97DWC7-F1
#
_entry.id   AF-A0AA97DWC7-F1
#
_cell.length_a   1.000
_cell.length_b   1.000
_cell.length_c   1.000
_cell.angle_alpha   90.00
_cell.angle_beta   90.00
_cell.angle_gamma   90.00
#
_symmetry.space_group_name_H-M   'P 1'
#
loop_
_entity.id
_entity.type
_entity.pdbx_description
1 polymer ?
#
loop_
_entity_poly.entity_id
_entity_poly.type
_entity_poly.pdbx_seq_one_letter_code
_entity_poly.pdbx_strand_id
1 'polypeptide(L)' 'MKKRFFVTGTDTDAGKTFVTVGLLAAAKRAGVRSLGLKPIAAGVSRSRRCFA' A
#
# COMPACT_ATOMS: atom_id res chain seq x y z
N MET A 1 -18.77 10.41 4.40
CA MET A 1 -18.40 9.07 4.92
C MET A 1 -17.01 8.69 4.41
N LYS A 2 -16.10 8.17 5.25
CA LYS A 2 -14.74 7.77 4.82
C LYS A 2 -14.77 6.32 4.29
N LYS A 3 -14.28 6.08 3.06
CA LYS A 3 -14.16 4.74 2.47
C LYS A 3 -12.88 4.07 2.97
N ARG A 4 -12.93 2.76 3.26
CA ARG A 4 -11.78 1.93 3.68
C ARG A 4 -11.70 0.70 2.77
N PHE A 5 -10.51 0.40 2.30
CA PHE A 5 -10.25 -0.73 1.40
C PHE A 5 -9.16 -1.62 2.00
N PHE A 6 -9.34 -2.94 1.91
CA PHE A 6 -8.33 -3.91 2.30
C PHE A 6 -7.75 -4.56 1.03
N VAL A 7 -6.46 -4.37 0.79
CA VAL A 7 -5.76 -4.94 -0.36
C VAL A 7 -5.16 -6.28 0.05
N THR A 8 -5.82 -7.37 -0.33
CA THR A 8 -5.33 -8.74 -0.14
C THR A 8 -4.61 -9.24 -1.40
N GLY A 9 -4.05 -10.44 -1.35
CA GLY A 9 -3.48 -11.12 -2.52
C GLY A 9 -3.26 -12.59 -2.22
N THR A 10 -3.25 -13.38 -3.29
CA THR A 10 -3.17 -14.85 -3.24
C THR A 10 -1.80 -15.37 -2.83
N ASP A 11 -0.76 -14.58 -3.04
CA ASP A 11 0.63 -14.91 -2.71
C ASP A 11 1.39 -13.66 -2.22
N THR A 12 2.56 -13.84 -1.60
CA THR A 12 3.40 -12.80 -1.02
C THR A 12 3.87 -11.81 -2.08
N ASP A 13 4.22 -12.27 -3.28
CA ASP A 13 4.75 -11.43 -4.37
C ASP A 13 3.72 -11.16 -5.51
N ALA A 14 2.43 -11.33 -5.21
CA ALA A 14 1.36 -11.06 -6.16
C ALA A 14 1.20 -9.56 -6.56
N GLY A 15 2.18 -8.70 -6.28
CA GLY A 15 2.16 -7.29 -6.66
C GLY A 15 1.29 -6.36 -5.81
N LYS A 16 0.86 -6.78 -4.61
CA LYS A 16 -0.01 -6.00 -3.71
C LYS A 16 0.49 -4.58 -3.43
N THR A 17 1.80 -4.41 -3.19
CA THR A 17 2.41 -3.09 -2.96
C THR A 17 2.29 -2.21 -4.21
N PHE A 18 2.58 -2.75 -5.40
CA PHE A 18 2.46 -2.00 -6.66
C PHE A 18 1.02 -1.52 -6.90
N VAL A 19 0.04 -2.42 -6.72
CA VAL A 19 -1.38 -2.09 -6.84
C VAL A 19 -1.79 -1.01 -5.82
N THR A 20 -1.36 -1.14 -4.57
CA THR A 20 -1.67 -0.16 -3.51
C THR A 20 -1.12 1.22 -3.83
N VAL A 21 0.13 1.31 -4.30
CA VAL A 21 0.73 2.58 -4.73
C VAL A 21 -0.04 3.18 -5.91
N GLY A 22 -0.42 2.35 -6.88
CA GLY A 22 -1.24 2.77 -8.02
C GLY A 22 -2.60 3.36 -7.61
N LEU A 23 -3.28 2.73 -6.64
CA LEU A 23 -4.54 3.22 -6.09
C LEU A 23 -4.37 4.58 -5.38
N LEU A 24 -3.30 4.76 -4.60
CA LEU A 24 -3.02 6.03 -3.94
C LEU A 24 -2.68 7.13 -4.95
N ALA A 25 -1.92 6.81 -6.00
CA ALA A 25 -1.61 7.74 -7.07
C ALA A 25 -2.88 8.15 -7.85
N ALA A 26 -3.78 7.21 -8.11
CA ALA A 26 -5.08 7.50 -8.73
C ALA A 26 -5.95 8.37 -7.82
N ALA A 27 -6.03 8.06 -6.52
CA ALA A 27 -6.77 8.87 -5.54
C ALA A 27 -6.21 10.29 -5.45
N LYS A 28 -4.88 10.45 -5.45
CA LYS A 28 -4.21 11.76 -5.48
C LYS A 28 -4.59 12.54 -6.74
N ARG A 29 -4.57 11.90 -7.92
CA ARG A 29 -4.99 12.54 -9.19
C ARG A 29 -6.46 12.94 -9.19
N ALA A 30 -7.31 12.19 -8.49
CA ALA A 30 -8.71 12.51 -8.31
C ALA A 30 -8.97 13.59 -7.21
N GLY A 31 -7.92 14.17 -6.61
CA GLY A 31 -8.07 15.15 -5.52
C GLY A 31 -8.55 14.55 -4.19
N VAL A 32 -8.57 13.22 -4.07
CA VAL A 32 -9.07 12.51 -2.89
C VAL A 32 -7.92 12.30 -1.91
N ARG A 33 -8.10 12.82 -0.68
CA ARG A 33 -7.19 12.53 0.43
C ARG A 33 -7.27 11.06 0.80
N SER A 34 -6.16 10.35 0.67
CA SER A 34 -6.04 8.92 0.92
C SER A 34 -4.73 8.60 1.65
N LEU A 35 -4.69 7.45 2.32
CA LEU A 35 -3.53 6.95 3.06
C LEU A 35 -3.38 5.44 2.83
N GLY A 36 -2.18 5.00 2.49
CA GLY A 36 -1.81 3.58 2.48
C GLY A 36 -1.29 3.16 3.85
N LEU A 37 -1.70 1.99 4.33
CA LEU A 37 -1.27 1.43 5.60
C LEU A 37 -0.77 0.00 5.39
N LYS A 38 0.45 -0.27 5.86
CA LYS A 38 1.05 -1.61 5.95
C LYS A 38 1.45 -1.85 7.40
N PRO A 39 0.55 -2.37 8.26
CA PRO A 39 0.78 -2.44 9.69
C PRO A 39 1.91 -3.40 10.05
N ILE A 40 2.10 -4.46 9.26
CA ILE A 40 3.15 -5.46 9.44
C ILE A 40 4.02 -5.48 8.18
N ALA A 41 5.28 -5.10 8.35
CA ALA A 41 6.28 -4.99 7.32
C ALA A 41 7.33 -6.09 7.50
N ALA A 42 7.44 -7.01 6.53
CA ALA A 42 8.53 -7.99 6.47
C ALA A 42 9.78 -7.37 5.81
N GLY A 43 10.97 -7.90 6.12
CA GLY A 43 12.24 -7.49 5.49
C GLY A 43 12.89 -6.23 6.06
N VAL A 44 12.49 -5.79 7.26
CA VAL A 44 13.12 -4.65 7.94
C VAL A 44 14.45 -5.09 8.55
N SER A 45 15.54 -4.48 8.11
CA SER A 45 16.85 -4.55 8.77
C SER A 45 17.34 -3.13 9.02
N ARG A 46 18.21 -2.91 10.01
CA ARG A 46 18.68 -1.58 10.44
C ARG A 46 19.22 -0.70 9.29
N SER A 47 19.61 -1.31 8.16
CA SER A 47 20.14 -0.66 6.97
C SER A 47 19.21 -0.64 5.75
N ARG A 48 18.09 -1.38 5.75
CA ARG A 48 17.17 -1.45 4.59
C ARG A 48 15.82 -0.82 4.90
N ARG A 49 15.43 0.12 4.05
CA ARG A 49 14.08 0.68 4.03
C ARG A 49 13.07 -0.43 3.71
N CYS A 50 11.98 -0.46 4.45
CA CYS A 50 10.85 -1.31 4.09
C CYS A 50 10.23 -0.80 2.79
N PHE A 51 9.95 -1.71 1.86
CA PHE A 51 9.00 -1.45 0.79
C PHE A 51 7.58 -1.46 1.39
N ALA A 52 7.16 -0.30 1.88
CA ALA A 52 5.78 -0.04 2.30
C ALA A 52 4.92 0.22 1.07
#